data_AF-A0A9E3IPH7-F1
#
_entry.id   AF-A0A9E3IPH7-F1
#
_cell.length_a   1.000
_cell.length_b   1.000
_cell.length_c   1.000
_cell.angle_alpha   90.00
_cell.angle_beta   90.00
_cell.angle_gamma   90.00
#
_symmetry.space_group_name_H-M   'P 1'
#
loop_
_entity.id
_entity.type
_entity.pdbx_description
1 polymer ?
#
loop_
_entity_poly.entity_id
_entity_poly.type
_entity_poly.pdbx_seq_one_letter_code
_entity_poly.pdbx_strand_id
1 'polypeptide(L)'
;MRWTYDTQADAFYAYVRTAPIDRQVETPGGLIVDVDANGEVVGIEVLSPGRDVDFTGLTDLLDATTLRTLRFLMQPFGRPMAANGGRSSQPTPEPEADFQLERVAVSA
;
A
#
# COMPACT_ATOMS: atom_id res chain seq x y z
N MET A 1 -4.96 -2.60 7.63
CA MET A 1 -4.31 -2.91 6.34
C MET A 1 -3.08 -3.78 6.59
N ARG A 2 -2.88 -4.83 5.78
CA ARG A 2 -1.66 -5.66 5.73
C ARG A 2 -1.03 -5.50 4.35
N TRP A 3 0.27 -5.70 4.19
CA TRP A 3 0.89 -5.69 2.86
C TRP A 3 1.98 -6.77 2.72
N THR A 4 2.33 -7.09 1.49
CA THR A 4 3.49 -7.91 1.12
C THR A 4 4.13 -7.37 -0.15
N TYR A 5 5.42 -7.63 -0.34
CA TYR A 5 6.14 -7.32 -1.57
C TYR A 5 6.78 -8.59 -2.11
N ASP A 6 6.50 -8.92 -3.37
CA ASP A 6 7.11 -10.02 -4.09
C ASP A 6 8.24 -9.50 -4.97
N THR A 7 9.48 -9.81 -4.61
CA THR A 7 10.67 -9.40 -5.36
C THR A 7 10.83 -10.12 -6.69
N GLN A 8 10.26 -11.32 -6.85
CA GLN A 8 10.33 -12.08 -8.10
C GLN A 8 9.36 -11.52 -9.14
N ALA A 9 8.16 -11.13 -8.68
CA ALA A 9 7.14 -10.51 -9.52
C ALA A 9 7.31 -8.98 -9.66
N ASP A 10 8.16 -8.34 -8.84
CA ASP A 10 8.26 -6.88 -8.72
C ASP A 10 6.87 -6.27 -8.42
N ALA A 11 6.18 -6.84 -7.43
CA ALA A 11 4.77 -6.55 -7.15
C ALA A 11 4.52 -6.26 -5.66
N PHE A 12 3.86 -5.15 -5.37
CA PHE A 12 3.40 -4.78 -4.03
C PHE A 12 1.91 -5.07 -3.90
N TYR A 13 1.52 -5.76 -2.83
CA TYR A 13 0.14 -6.10 -2.53
C TYR A 13 -0.26 -5.50 -1.19
N ALA A 14 -1.30 -4.66 -1.17
CA ALA A 14 -1.95 -4.16 0.04
C ALA A 14 -3.33 -4.80 0.21
N TYR A 15 -3.52 -5.51 1.32
CA TYR A 15 -4.79 -6.06 1.76
C TYR A 15 -5.49 -5.03 2.64
N VAL A 16 -6.49 -4.36 2.08
CA VAL A 16 -7.26 -3.30 2.76
C VAL A 16 -8.14 -3.93 3.84
N ARG A 17 -8.81 -5.03 3.51
CA ARG A 17 -9.70 -5.79 4.42
C ARG A 17 -9.77 -7.27 4.05
N THR A 18 -10.37 -8.07 4.92
CA THR A 18 -10.58 -9.50 4.69
C THR A 18 -11.99 -9.76 4.17
N ALA A 19 -12.13 -9.98 2.87
CA ALA A 19 -13.38 -10.37 2.22
C ALA A 19 -13.07 -11.19 0.95
N PRO A 20 -14.03 -11.99 0.44
CA PRO A 20 -13.89 -12.64 -0.86
C PRO A 20 -13.77 -11.62 -1.98
N ILE A 21 -12.88 -11.88 -2.94
CA ILE A 21 -12.74 -11.08 -4.16
C ILE A 21 -13.80 -11.56 -5.15
N ASP A 22 -14.58 -10.61 -5.68
CA ASP A 22 -15.57 -10.84 -6.73
C ASP A 22 -14.97 -10.54 -8.11
N ARG A 23 -14.27 -9.42 -8.24
CA ARG A 23 -13.64 -9.00 -9.50
C ARG A 23 -12.41 -8.14 -9.25
N GLN A 24 -11.63 -7.99 -10.32
CA GLN A 24 -10.48 -7.11 -10.38
C GLN A 24 -10.75 -5.95 -11.33
N VAL A 25 -10.25 -4.76 -10.99
CA VAL A 25 -10.34 -3.55 -11.81
C VAL A 25 -8.93 -3.06 -12.08
N GLU A 26 -8.54 -3.07 -13.34
CA GLU A 26 -7.29 -2.47 -13.79
C GLU A 26 -7.47 -0.95 -13.94
N THR A 27 -6.54 -0.19 -13.39
CA THR A 27 -6.49 1.27 -13.55
C THR A 27 -5.44 1.65 -14.60
N PRO A 28 -5.57 2.82 -15.25
CA PRO A 28 -4.58 3.30 -16.22
C PRO A 28 -3.15 3.42 -15.67
N GLY A 29 -2.99 3.49 -14.34
CA GLY A 29 -1.70 3.61 -13.65
C GLY A 29 -0.97 2.29 -13.38
N GLY A 30 -1.43 1.16 -13.93
CA GLY A 30 -0.83 -0.16 -13.69
C GLY A 30 -1.16 -0.73 -12.31
N LEU A 31 -2.15 -0.16 -11.63
CA LEU A 31 -2.72 -0.70 -10.39
C LEU A 31 -3.85 -1.66 -10.72
N ILE A 32 -3.91 -2.75 -9.97
CA ILE A 32 -5.02 -3.70 -10.00
C ILE A 32 -5.73 -3.58 -8.66
N VAL A 33 -7.05 -3.39 -8.68
CA VAL A 33 -7.87 -3.24 -7.48
C VAL A 33 -8.79 -4.45 -7.35
N ASP A 34 -8.66 -5.19 -6.27
CA ASP A 34 -9.56 -6.28 -5.93
C ASP A 34 -10.80 -5.72 -5.23
N VAL A 35 -11.98 -6.09 -5.72
CA VAL A 35 -13.25 -5.58 -5.24
C VAL A 35 -14.18 -6.74 -4.88
N ASP A 36 -14.97 -6.59 -3.82
CA ASP A 36 -15.97 -7.58 -3.45
C ASP A 36 -17.29 -7.44 -4.25
N ALA A 37 -18.25 -8.31 -3.96
CA ALA A 37 -19.56 -8.32 -4.60
C ALA A 37 -20.38 -7.04 -4.34
N ASN A 38 -20.05 -6.26 -3.31
CA ASN A 38 -20.71 -5.01 -2.97
C ASN A 38 -20.03 -3.79 -3.62
N GLY A 39 -18.89 -3.98 -4.28
CA GLY A 39 -18.15 -2.90 -4.92
C GLY A 39 -17.13 -2.21 -4.02
N GLU A 40 -16.83 -2.73 -2.82
CA GLU A 40 -15.85 -2.12 -1.92
C GLU A 40 -14.48 -2.82 -2.00
N VAL A 41 -13.41 -2.02 -1.90
CA VAL A 41 -12.03 -2.49 -2.13
C VAL A 41 -11.60 -3.49 -1.06
N VAL A 42 -11.06 -4.62 -1.50
CA VAL A 42 -10.49 -5.69 -0.68
C VAL A 42 -8.97 -5.60 -0.67
N GLY A 43 -8.39 -5.38 -1.85
CA GLY A 43 -6.95 -5.41 -2.08
C GLY A 43 -6.52 -4.48 -3.20
N ILE A 44 -5.24 -4.14 -3.20
CA ILE A 44 -4.60 -3.32 -4.22
C ILE A 44 -3.26 -3.98 -4.55
N GLU A 45 -3.03 -4.21 -5.83
CA GLU A 45 -1.78 -4.69 -6.37
C GLU A 45 -1.15 -3.59 -7.23
N VAL A 46 0.15 -3.40 -7.04
CA VAL A 46 0.97 -2.46 -7.81
C VAL A 46 2.10 -3.24 -8.45
N LEU A 47 2.13 -3.23 -9.77
CA LEU A 47 3.23 -3.77 -10.55
C LEU A 47 4.33 -2.72 -10.71
N SER A 48 5.58 -3.15 -10.58
CA SER A 48 6.76 -2.29 -10.62
C SER A 48 6.63 -1.03 -9.76
N PRO A 49 6.42 -1.18 -8.43
CA PRO A 49 6.22 -0.04 -7.53
C PRO A 49 7.41 0.93 -7.49
N GLY A 50 8.57 0.51 -8.01
CA GLY A 50 9.77 1.35 -8.18
C GLY A 50 9.71 2.39 -9.29
N ARG A 51 8.61 2.45 -10.05
CA ARG A 51 8.38 3.41 -11.13
C ARG A 51 7.34 4.47 -10.69
N ASP A 52 7.05 5.43 -11.56
CA ASP A 52 5.97 6.40 -11.32
C ASP A 52 4.61 5.68 -11.30
N VAL A 53 4.04 5.57 -10.10
CA VAL A 53 2.72 4.96 -9.88
C VAL A 53 1.65 6.05 -9.85
N ASP A 54 0.66 5.94 -10.72
CA ASP A 54 -0.48 6.87 -10.75
C ASP A 54 -1.62 6.39 -9.84
N PHE A 55 -1.76 7.03 -8.68
CA PHE A 55 -2.83 6.74 -7.72
C PHE A 55 -4.13 7.49 -7.98
N THR A 56 -4.23 8.30 -9.05
CA THR A 56 -5.41 9.11 -9.33
C THR A 56 -6.66 8.23 -9.47
N GLY A 57 -6.54 7.05 -10.08
CA GLY A 57 -7.65 6.10 -10.21
C GLY A 57 -8.17 5.51 -8.89
N LEU A 58 -7.47 5.71 -7.77
CA LEU A 58 -7.90 5.20 -6.47
C LEU A 58 -8.66 6.23 -5.61
N THR A 59 -8.66 7.51 -5.98
CA THR A 59 -9.27 8.56 -5.15
C THR A 59 -10.80 8.40 -5.03
N ASP A 60 -11.41 7.78 -6.02
CA ASP A 60 -12.86 7.53 -6.05
C ASP A 60 -13.24 6.19 -5.37
N LEU A 61 -12.23 5.34 -5.09
CA LEU A 61 -12.42 3.98 -4.57
C LEU A 61 -12.02 3.84 -3.10
N LEU A 62 -11.12 4.70 -2.62
CA LEU A 62 -10.54 4.63 -1.29
C LEU A 62 -10.82 5.90 -0.51
N ASP A 63 -11.03 5.74 0.80
CA ASP A 63 -11.04 6.89 1.69
C ASP A 63 -9.63 7.53 1.79
N ALA A 64 -9.60 8.79 2.20
CA ALA A 64 -8.38 9.59 2.28
C ALA A 64 -7.31 9.00 3.22
N THR A 65 -7.72 8.27 4.27
CA THR A 65 -6.79 7.64 5.22
C THR A 65 -6.12 6.45 4.56
N THR A 66 -6.90 5.56 3.94
CA THR A 66 -6.40 4.39 3.22
C THR A 66 -5.45 4.79 2.10
N LEU A 67 -5.80 5.81 1.32
CA LEU A 67 -4.94 6.32 0.25
C LEU A 67 -3.63 6.93 0.80
N ARG A 68 -3.69 7.64 1.92
CA ARG A 68 -2.49 8.19 2.58
C ARG A 68 -1.57 7.09 3.09
N THR A 69 -2.12 6.05 3.71
CA THR A 69 -1.36 4.89 4.18
C THR A 69 -0.68 4.17 3.03
N LEU A 70 -1.40 3.92 1.92
CA LEU A 70 -0.82 3.28 0.74
C LEU A 70 0.36 4.09 0.19
N ARG A 71 0.18 5.41 0.00
CA ARG A 71 1.26 6.29 -0.45
C ARG A 71 2.47 6.26 0.47
N PHE A 72 2.25 6.26 1.78
CA PHE A 72 3.33 6.18 2.77
C PHE A 72 4.11 4.85 2.64
N LEU A 73 3.40 3.72 2.56
CA LEU A 73 4.02 2.40 2.39
C LEU A 73 4.83 2.29 1.10
N MET A 74 4.46 3.06 0.07
CA MET A 74 5.10 3.01 -1.24
C MET A 74 6.25 4.01 -1.43
N GLN A 75 6.49 4.93 -0.47
CA GLN A 75 7.59 5.89 -0.55
C GLN A 75 8.99 5.28 -0.77
N PRO A 76 9.34 4.11 -0.19
CA PRO A 76 10.66 3.50 -0.41
C PRO A 76 10.92 3.09 -1.86
N PHE A 77 9.87 2.84 -2.65
CA PHE A 77 10.00 2.38 -4.03
C PHE A 77 10.18 3.55 -5.01
N GLY A 78 9.55 4.70 -4.77
CA GLY A 78 9.57 5.87 -5.67
C GLY A 78 10.89 6.67 -5.71
N ARG A 79 12.00 6.13 -5.17
CA ARG A 79 13.33 6.71 -5.36
C ARG A 79 14.19 5.73 -6.15
N PRO A 80 14.81 6.12 -7.27
CA PRO A 80 15.90 5.33 -7.79
C PRO A 80 16.93 5.22 -6.66
N MET A 81 17.23 3.99 -6.23
CA MET A 81 18.44 3.75 -5.47
C MET A 81 19.57 4.28 -6.35
N ALA A 82 20.13 5.43 -5.98
CA ALA A 82 21.35 5.92 -6.57
C ALA A 82 22.34 4.74 -6.56
N ALA A 83 22.83 4.36 -7.73
CA ALA A 83 23.82 3.32 -7.90
C ALA A 83 25.10 3.72 -7.14
N ASN A 84 25.17 3.39 -5.85
CA ASN A 84 26.34 3.66 -5.03
C ASN A 84 27.29 2.47 -5.08
N GLY A 85 28.23 2.55 -6.03
CA GLY A 85 29.56 2.03 -5.78
C GLY A 85 30.18 2.83 -4.63
N GLY A 86 30.35 2.21 -3.46
CA GLY A 86 31.04 2.81 -2.32
C GLY A 86 30.53 2.30 -0.98
N ARG A 87 31.33 1.47 -0.31
CA ARG A 87 31.09 0.89 1.02
C ARG A 87 30.86 1.97 2.09
N SER A 88 29.88 1.77 2.99
CA SER A 88 30.10 1.36 4.40
C SER A 88 28.88 1.59 5.30
N SER A 89 28.49 0.53 6.03
CA SER A 89 27.78 0.48 7.33
C SER A 89 26.44 1.22 7.52
N GLN A 90 25.36 0.43 7.63
CA GLN A 90 24.09 0.82 8.26
C GLN A 90 24.29 1.20 9.75
N PRO A 91 23.31 1.91 10.34
CA PRO A 91 22.44 1.17 11.26
C PRO A 91 20.96 1.22 10.83
N THR A 92 20.29 0.10 11.08
CA THR A 92 18.84 -0.11 11.02
C THR A 92 18.13 0.84 11.99
N PRO A 93 17.08 1.59 11.60
CA PRO A 93 16.14 2.10 12.58
C PRO A 93 15.21 0.97 13.02
N GLU A 94 15.22 0.69 14.32
CA GLU A 94 14.25 -0.18 15.00
C GLU A 94 12.81 0.36 14.83
N PRO A 95 11.79 -0.51 14.82
CA PRO A 95 10.41 -0.05 14.78
C PRO A 95 9.97 0.42 16.17
N GLU A 96 9.92 1.74 16.40
CA GLU A 96 9.17 2.28 17.54
C GLU A 96 7.67 2.14 17.25
N ALA A 97 7.09 1.09 17.81
CA ALA A 97 5.66 0.93 17.97
C ALA A 97 5.21 1.74 19.19
N ASP A 98 4.47 2.82 18.97
CA ASP A 98 3.56 3.37 19.97
C ASP A 98 2.35 3.99 19.27
N PHE A 99 1.35 3.16 18.99
CA PHE A 99 0.00 3.61 18.63
C PHE A 99 -0.91 3.34 19.82
N GLN A 100 -1.03 4.34 20.71
CA GLN A 100 -1.99 4.32 21.81
C GLN A 100 -3.40 4.56 21.23
N LEU A 101 -4.20 3.50 21.16
CA LEU A 101 -5.64 3.57 20.89
C LEU A 101 -6.36 4.02 22.18
N GLU A 102 -6.66 5.31 22.31
CA GLU A 102 -7.59 5.78 23.34
C GLU A 102 -9.01 5.28 23.02
N ARG A 103 -9.53 4.43 23.91
CA ARG A 103 -10.93 4.03 23.96
C ARG A 103 -11.78 5.24 24.35
N VAL A 104 -12.48 5.84 23.40
CA VAL A 104 -13.63 6.69 23.74
C VAL A 104 -14.82 5.77 24.03
N ALA A 105 -15.12 5.61 25.32
CA ALA A 105 -16.35 5.00 25.77
C ALA A 105 -17.54 5.90 25.36
N VAL A 106 -18.44 5.36 24.55
CA VAL A 106 -19.79 5.89 24.38
C VAL A 106 -20.60 5.44 25.60
N SER A 107 -21.07 6.39 26.41
CA SER A 107 -22.14 6.16 27.38
C SER A 107 -23.45 6.69 26.81
N ALA A 108 -24.49 5.89 27.05
CA ALA A 108 -25.88 6.02 26.60
C ALA A 108 -26.59 7.31 27.05
#